data_AF-E9GJT5-F1
#
_entry.id   AF-E9GJT5-F1
#
_cell.length_a   1.000
_cell.length_b   1.000
_cell.length_c   1.000
_cell.angle_alpha   90.00
_cell.angle_beta   90.00
_cell.angle_gamma   90.00
#
_symmetry.space_group_name_H-M   'P 1'
#
loop_
_entity.id
_entity.type
_entity.pdbx_description
1 polymer ?
#
loop_
_entity_poly.entity_id
_entity_poly.type
_entity_poly.pdbx_seq_one_letter_code
_entity_poly.pdbx_strand_id
1 'polypeptide(L)'
;MMGQHAKFIARTVFVQNNDIEQACRVINRIMGSEGWFDQFRRTRRYEKPYMARRRINFEKCKAIYNEDMNRKIQFVLRANRVDPFPGC
;
A
#
# COMPACT_ATOMS: atom_id res chain seq x y z
N MET A 1 -9.83 24.36 -26.76
CA MET A 1 -9.96 24.23 -25.29
C MET A 1 -9.86 22.75 -24.96
N MET A 2 -8.83 22.33 -24.20
CA MET A 2 -8.72 20.94 -23.72
C MET A 2 -9.93 20.67 -22.83
N GLY A 3 -10.78 19.70 -23.17
CA GLY A 3 -12.04 19.43 -22.46
C GLY A 3 -11.78 19.11 -20.98
N GLN A 4 -12.57 19.73 -20.09
CA GLN A 4 -12.52 19.38 -18.67
C GLN A 4 -12.92 17.91 -18.48
N HIS A 5 -12.28 17.23 -17.53
CA HIS A 5 -12.58 15.84 -17.21
C HIS A 5 -14.04 15.69 -16.76
N ALA A 6 -14.67 14.58 -17.10
CA ALA A 6 -16.03 14.27 -16.66
C ALA A 6 -16.10 14.14 -15.13
N LYS A 7 -17.15 14.74 -14.53
CA LYS A 7 -17.37 14.79 -13.08
C LYS A 7 -17.90 13.44 -12.58
N PHE A 8 -17.64 13.13 -11.30
CA PHE A 8 -18.14 11.93 -10.61
C PHE A 8 -17.72 10.57 -11.21
N ILE A 9 -16.67 10.56 -12.04
CA ILE A 9 -16.08 9.31 -12.55
C ILE A 9 -14.89 8.89 -11.68
N ALA A 10 -13.93 9.79 -11.48
CA ALA A 10 -12.73 9.45 -10.73
C ALA A 10 -13.01 9.32 -9.22
N ARG A 11 -12.54 8.23 -8.61
CA ARG A 11 -12.54 8.01 -7.13
C ARG A 11 -13.92 8.25 -6.47
N THR A 12 -14.99 7.91 -7.19
CA THR A 12 -16.38 7.99 -6.70
C THR A 12 -16.84 6.60 -6.29
N VAL A 13 -17.54 6.49 -5.16
CA VAL A 13 -18.04 5.23 -4.61
C VAL A 13 -19.54 5.38 -4.33
N PHE A 14 -20.34 4.40 -4.76
CA PHE A 14 -21.76 4.35 -4.45
C PHE A 14 -22.00 3.78 -3.05
N VAL A 15 -22.95 4.37 -2.34
CA VAL A 15 -23.40 3.87 -1.03
C VAL A 15 -24.44 2.79 -1.26
N GLN A 16 -24.22 1.60 -0.69
CA GLN A 16 -25.19 0.51 -0.72
C GLN A 16 -25.96 0.47 0.60
N ASN A 17 -27.26 0.21 0.55
CA ASN A 17 -28.11 0.03 1.75
C ASN A 17 -28.03 1.16 2.79
N ASN A 18 -27.74 2.39 2.34
CA ASN A 18 -27.52 3.55 3.20
C ASN A 18 -26.36 3.38 4.22
N ASP A 19 -25.44 2.42 3.99
CA ASP A 19 -24.25 2.22 4.83
C ASP A 19 -23.11 3.15 4.38
N ILE A 20 -23.10 4.35 4.96
CA ILE A 20 -22.12 5.39 4.66
C ILE A 20 -20.73 5.02 5.19
N GLU A 21 -20.66 4.35 6.36
CA GLU A 21 -19.37 3.99 6.95
C GLU A 21 -18.61 3.00 6.08
N GLN A 22 -19.30 1.98 5.55
CA GLN A 22 -18.68 1.01 4.65
C GLN A 22 -18.16 1.70 3.39
N ALA A 23 -18.95 2.58 2.77
CA ALA A 23 -18.52 3.36 1.61
C ALA A 23 -17.28 4.23 1.93
N CYS A 24 -17.25 4.88 3.10
CA CYS A 24 -16.10 5.66 3.58
C CYS A 24 -14.84 4.79 3.79
N ARG A 25 -14.99 3.56 4.29
CA ARG A 25 -13.85 2.63 4.43
C ARG A 25 -13.34 2.18 3.06
N VAL A 26 -14.23 1.92 2.11
CA VAL A 26 -13.85 1.53 0.74
C VAL A 26 -13.08 2.65 0.05
N ILE A 27 -13.57 3.88 0.08
CA ILE A 27 -12.86 5.01 -0.56
C ILE A 27 -11.50 5.27 0.10
N ASN A 28 -11.41 5.19 1.44
CA ASN A 28 -10.14 5.31 2.15
C ASN A 28 -9.13 4.22 1.76
N ARG A 29 -9.60 2.98 1.56
CA ARG A 29 -8.74 1.89 1.09
C ARG A 29 -8.23 2.14 -0.32
N ILE A 30 -9.11 2.58 -1.25
CA ILE A 30 -8.72 2.91 -2.64
C ILE A 30 -7.66 4.01 -2.65
N MET A 31 -7.89 5.10 -1.91
CA MET A 31 -6.94 6.21 -1.77
C MET A 31 -5.61 5.76 -1.13
N GLY A 32 -5.67 4.85 -0.16
CA GLY A 32 -4.48 4.25 0.45
C GLY A 32 -3.68 3.40 -0.53
N SER A 33 -4.33 2.51 -1.29
CA SER A 33 -3.66 1.63 -2.25
C SER A 33 -3.04 2.38 -3.43
N GLU A 34 -3.65 3.49 -3.87
CA GLU A 34 -3.10 4.33 -4.94
C GLU A 34 -1.96 5.24 -4.46
N GLY A 35 -1.65 5.26 -3.15
CA GLY A 35 -0.61 6.12 -2.59
C GLY A 35 -0.98 7.60 -2.51
N TRP A 36 -2.28 7.94 -2.62
CA TRP A 36 -2.76 9.32 -2.63
C TRP A 36 -2.39 10.09 -1.36
N PHE A 37 -2.54 9.43 -0.21
CA PHE A 37 -2.20 10.05 1.08
C PHE A 37 -0.70 10.33 1.20
N ASP A 38 0.16 9.48 0.64
CA ASP A 38 1.60 9.68 0.67
C ASP A 38 2.02 10.80 -0.27
N GLN A 39 1.43 10.86 -1.46
CA GLN A 39 1.62 11.97 -2.37
C GLN A 39 1.23 13.30 -1.70
N PHE A 40 0.04 13.38 -1.10
CA PHE A 40 -0.43 14.59 -0.41
C PHE A 40 0.54 15.04 0.70
N ARG A 41 1.01 14.10 1.53
CA ARG A 41 1.99 14.39 2.60
C ARG A 41 3.32 14.88 2.04
N ARG A 42 3.79 14.30 0.93
CA ARG A 42 5.05 14.67 0.26
C ARG A 42 4.97 16.03 -0.42
N THR A 43 3.84 16.38 -1.02
CA THR A 43 3.66 17.66 -1.72
C THR A 43 3.37 18.84 -0.79
N ARG A 44 3.19 18.61 0.53
CA ARG A 44 2.96 19.69 1.50
C ARG A 44 4.14 20.68 1.60
N ARG A 45 5.36 20.21 1.33
CA ARG A 45 6.58 21.05 1.27
C ARG A 45 7.44 20.58 0.10
N TYR A 46 8.27 21.47 -0.43
CA TYR A 46 9.21 21.10 -1.49
C TYR A 46 10.26 20.09 -1.00
N GLU A 47 10.28 18.90 -1.61
CA GLU A 47 11.32 17.89 -1.42
C GLU A 47 12.45 18.17 -2.43
N LYS A 48 13.68 18.42 -1.95
CA LYS A 48 14.82 18.64 -2.84
C LYS A 48 15.11 17.38 -3.66
N PRO A 49 15.59 17.50 -4.93
CA PRO A 49 15.72 16.33 -5.81
C PRO A 49 16.63 15.22 -5.27
N TYR A 50 17.70 15.57 -4.55
CA TYR A 50 18.60 14.57 -3.95
C TYR A 50 17.95 13.84 -2.77
N MET A 51 17.08 14.50 -2.01
CA MET A 51 16.32 13.88 -0.92
C MET A 51 15.30 12.88 -1.48
N ALA A 52 14.57 13.28 -2.53
CA ALA A 52 13.64 12.42 -3.25
C ALA A 52 14.34 11.18 -3.81
N ARG A 53 15.51 11.34 -4.46
CA ARG A 53 16.31 10.22 -4.97
C ARG A 53 16.73 9.25 -3.86
N ARG A 54 17.22 9.76 -2.72
CA ARG A 54 17.62 8.95 -1.57
C ARG A 54 16.44 8.16 -1.01
N ARG A 55 15.28 8.82 -0.87
CA ARG A 55 14.05 8.19 -0.38
C ARG A 55 13.55 7.09 -1.31
N ILE A 56 13.43 7.37 -2.62
CA ILE A 56 12.98 6.38 -3.60
C ILE A 56 13.90 5.16 -3.60
N ASN A 57 15.22 5.36 -3.51
CA ASN A 57 16.17 4.26 -3.45
C ASN A 57 15.96 3.40 -2.18
N PHE A 58 15.79 4.05 -1.02
CA PHE A 58 15.50 3.34 0.23
C PHE A 58 14.18 2.57 0.17
N GLU A 59 13.11 3.17 -0.37
CA GLU A 59 11.80 2.52 -0.52
C GLU A 59 11.89 1.28 -1.41
N LYS A 60 12.65 1.34 -2.51
CA LYS A 60 12.89 0.20 -3.40
C LYS A 60 13.64 -0.93 -2.70
N CYS A 61 14.77 -0.62 -2.05
CA CYS A 61 15.55 -1.64 -1.34
C CYS A 61 14.73 -2.30 -0.22
N LYS A 62 13.94 -1.50 0.52
CA LYS A 62 13.05 -2.01 1.57
C LYS A 62 11.97 -2.92 0.99
N ALA A 63 11.39 -2.57 -0.16
CA ALA A 63 10.37 -3.38 -0.82
C ALA A 63 10.93 -4.75 -1.20
N ILE A 64 12.09 -4.79 -1.87
CA ILE A 64 12.78 -6.03 -2.27
C ILE A 64 13.06 -6.91 -1.03
N TYR A 65 13.63 -6.31 0.02
CA TYR A 65 13.92 -7.04 1.25
C TYR A 65 12.66 -7.64 1.88
N ASN A 66 11.59 -6.86 2.00
CA ASN A 66 10.34 -7.33 2.58
C ASN A 66 9.71 -8.44 1.74
N GLU A 67 9.77 -8.33 0.42
CA GLU A 67 9.29 -9.33 -0.53
C GLU A 67 10.01 -10.66 -0.36
N ASP A 68 11.35 -10.64 -0.33
CA ASP A 68 12.18 -11.84 -0.16
C ASP A 68 12.07 -12.43 1.24
N MET A 69 11.98 -11.59 2.27
CA MET A 69 11.78 -12.06 3.64
C MET A 69 10.41 -12.72 3.79
N ASN A 70 9.36 -12.16 3.17
CA ASN A 70 8.03 -12.79 3.14
C ASN A 70 8.08 -14.15 2.43
N ARG A 71 8.79 -14.27 1.29
CA ARG A 71 8.99 -15.56 0.62
C ARG A 71 9.67 -16.59 1.52
N LYS A 72 10.73 -16.18 2.21
CA LYS A 72 11.46 -17.04 3.15
C LYS A 72 10.57 -17.48 4.31
N ILE A 73 9.77 -16.57 4.88
CA ILE A 73 8.81 -16.90 5.94
C ILE A 73 7.83 -17.95 5.45
N GLN A 74 7.19 -17.76 4.29
CA GLN A 74 6.24 -18.73 3.73
C GLN A 74 6.88 -20.09 3.44
N PHE A 75 8.16 -20.10 3.05
CA PHE A 75 8.91 -21.34 2.86
C PHE A 75 9.17 -22.07 4.19
N VAL A 76 9.70 -21.35 5.19
CA VAL A 76 10.09 -21.93 6.50
C VAL A 76 8.87 -22.30 7.34
N LEU A 77 7.74 -21.60 7.19
CA LEU A 77 6.49 -21.90 7.92
C LEU A 77 6.04 -23.36 7.73
N ARG A 78 6.39 -24.03 6.63
CA ARG A 78 6.13 -25.45 6.41
C ARG A 78 6.82 -26.37 7.43
N ALA A 79 7.95 -25.92 7.98
CA ALA A 79 8.70 -26.63 9.00
C ALA A 79 8.27 -26.27 10.43
N ASN A 80 7.34 -25.32 10.61
CA ASN A 80 6.78 -24.95 11.92
C ASN A 80 5.72 -25.97 12.37
N ARG A 81 6.15 -27.21 12.55
CA ARG A 81 5.36 -28.34 13.05
C ARG A 81 5.97 -28.86 14.35
N VAL A 82 5.20 -29.62 15.11
CA VAL A 82 5.70 -30.34 16.29
C VAL A 82 6.89 -31.20 15.86
N ASP A 83 7.92 -31.23 16.70
CA ASP A 83 9.12 -32.03 16.44
C ASP A 83 8.73 -33.49 16.20
N PRO A 84 9.06 -34.08 15.04
CA PRO A 84 8.77 -35.48 14.77
C PRO A 84 9.56 -36.45 15.66
N PHE A 85 10.63 -36.01 16.34
CA PHE A 85 11.47 -36.89 17.17
C PHE A 85 11.60 -36.38 18.63
N PRO A 86 10.49 -36.34 19.39
CA PRO A 86 10.55 -35.89 20.78
C PRO A 86 11.32 -36.91 21.64
N GLY A 87 12.47 -36.50 22.18
CA GLY A 87 13.26 -37.29 23.13
C GLY A 87 14.41 -38.12 22.53
N CYS A 88 14.74 -37.92 21.25
CA CYS A 88 15.99 -38.39 20.64
C CYS A 88 17.11 -37.37 20.80
#